data_AF-A0A524ASX3-F1
#
_entry.id   AF-A0A524ASX3-F1
#
_cell.length_a   1.000
_cell.length_b   1.000
_cell.length_c   1.000
_cell.angle_alpha   90.00
_cell.angle_beta   90.00
_cell.angle_gamma   90.00
#
_symmetry.space_group_name_H-M   'P 1'
#
loop_
_entity.id
_entity.type
_entity.pdbx_description
1 polymer ?
#
loop_
_entity_poly.entity_id
_entity_poly.type
_entity_poly.pdbx_seq_one_letter_code
_entity_poly.pdbx_strand_id
1 'polypeptide(L)'
;MSKIGPREINVPFRPIPLDVPEGMKPNEFFNSPENLKDLTENNGLLINDEDLLLYRKALGHSNEFDCSIIYNTSQSVLNPLGRPVRRTQLPSNVRKIWNRMNQIIIGFMLEQYPDPEKHLILAGEASLDATWPMASAGVPSIRMLHNHFIVFDKQQLKEAPLTDTKNPNLTDGGQHSLFAAYMQDV
;
A
#
# COMPACT_ATOMS: atom_id res chain seq x y z
N MET A 1 1.65 -27.90 -22.06
CA MET A 1 2.20 -26.54 -21.80
C MET A 1 1.53 -25.99 -20.56
N SER A 2 2.27 -25.54 -19.54
CA SER A 2 1.65 -24.87 -18.39
C SER A 2 1.04 -23.56 -18.86
N LYS A 3 -0.24 -23.32 -18.57
CA LYS A 3 -0.89 -22.04 -18.87
C LYS A 3 -0.13 -20.91 -18.15
N ILE A 4 0.26 -19.89 -18.90
CA ILE A 4 0.88 -18.66 -18.40
C ILE A 4 -0.25 -17.67 -18.12
N GLY A 5 -0.23 -17.01 -16.96
CA GLY A 5 -1.24 -16.02 -16.58
C GLY A 5 -1.05 -15.53 -15.14
N PRO A 6 -1.79 -14.49 -14.73
CA PRO A 6 -1.75 -13.97 -13.38
C PRO A 6 -2.12 -15.05 -12.35
N ARG A 7 -1.49 -14.96 -11.18
CA ARG A 7 -1.59 -15.95 -10.11
C ARG A 7 -2.32 -15.35 -8.92
N GLU A 8 -3.17 -16.14 -8.28
CA GLU A 8 -3.89 -15.72 -7.08
C GLU A 8 -3.14 -16.14 -5.82
N ILE A 9 -2.88 -15.17 -4.95
CA ILE A 9 -2.21 -15.40 -3.66
C ILE A 9 -3.22 -15.08 -2.57
N ASN A 10 -3.49 -16.06 -1.71
CA ASN A 10 -4.34 -15.87 -0.53
C ASN A 10 -3.44 -15.81 0.70
N VAL A 11 -3.40 -14.64 1.34
CA VAL A 11 -2.63 -14.41 2.58
C VAL A 11 -3.60 -14.37 3.75
N PRO A 12 -3.54 -15.33 4.69
CA PRO A 12 -4.29 -15.25 5.92
C PRO A 12 -3.95 -13.95 6.65
N PHE A 13 -4.98 -13.23 7.10
CA PHE A 13 -4.82 -11.99 7.84
C PHE A 13 -5.55 -12.07 9.18
N ARG A 14 -5.10 -11.25 10.14
CA ARG A 14 -5.84 -11.04 11.39
C ARG A 14 -6.97 -10.05 11.11
N PRO A 15 -8.25 -10.38 11.39
CA PRO A 15 -9.34 -9.43 11.27
C PRO A 15 -9.02 -8.15 12.05
N ILE A 16 -9.22 -7.00 11.42
CA ILE A 16 -9.08 -5.70 12.08
C ILE A 16 -10.27 -5.58 13.05
N PRO A 17 -10.04 -5.38 14.36
CA PRO A 17 -11.10 -5.39 15.37
C PRO A 17 -11.87 -4.05 15.40
N LEU A 18 -12.19 -3.51 14.22
CA LEU A 18 -12.90 -2.25 14.07
C LEU A 18 -14.20 -2.51 13.30
N ASP A 19 -15.30 -2.07 13.88
CA ASP A 19 -16.59 -2.04 13.19
C ASP A 19 -16.65 -0.80 12.30
N VAL A 20 -16.98 -0.99 11.02
CA VAL A 20 -17.26 0.13 10.12
C VAL A 20 -18.58 0.77 10.57
N PRO A 21 -18.60 2.07 10.91
CA PRO A 21 -19.82 2.74 11.38
C PRO A 21 -20.96 2.64 10.36
N GLU A 22 -22.20 2.58 10.86
CA GLU A 22 -23.40 2.52 10.01
C GLU A 22 -23.43 3.72 9.05
N GLY A 23 -23.63 3.45 7.76
CA GLY A 23 -23.67 4.47 6.70
C GLY A 23 -22.31 4.87 6.11
N MET A 24 -21.18 4.38 6.66
CA MET A 24 -19.84 4.61 6.11
C MET A 24 -19.40 3.43 5.23
N LYS A 25 -18.74 3.71 4.10
CA LYS A 25 -18.15 2.63 3.29
C LYS A 25 -16.83 2.16 3.92
N PRO A 26 -16.48 0.87 3.81
CA PRO A 26 -15.22 0.35 4.36
C PRO A 26 -13.98 1.10 3.87
N ASN A 27 -13.94 1.49 2.59
CA ASN A 27 -12.83 2.26 2.04
C ASN A 27 -12.76 3.69 2.61
N GLU A 28 -13.85 4.31 3.02
CA GLU A 28 -13.83 5.62 3.67
C GLU A 28 -13.28 5.49 5.10
N PHE A 29 -13.67 4.43 5.80
CA PHE A 29 -13.22 4.12 7.16
C PHE A 29 -11.74 3.74 7.24
N PHE A 30 -11.28 2.78 6.42
CA PHE A 30 -9.87 2.38 6.42
C PHE A 30 -8.93 3.45 5.85
N ASN A 31 -9.48 4.52 5.33
CA ASN A 31 -8.75 5.72 4.96
C ASN A 31 -9.13 6.92 5.85
N SER A 32 -9.50 6.70 7.09
CA SER A 32 -9.77 7.78 8.03
C SER A 32 -8.59 8.02 8.99
N PRO A 33 -8.53 9.18 9.67
CA PRO A 33 -7.59 9.40 10.76
C PRO A 33 -7.71 8.34 11.88
N GLU A 34 -8.90 7.80 12.11
CA GLU A 34 -9.15 6.73 13.08
C GLU A 34 -8.42 5.44 12.71
N ASN A 35 -8.42 5.05 11.43
CA ASN A 35 -7.63 3.90 10.99
C ASN A 35 -6.12 4.16 11.16
N LEU A 36 -5.65 5.38 10.90
CA LEU A 36 -4.23 5.68 11.09
C LEU A 36 -3.81 5.68 12.56
N LYS A 37 -4.71 6.10 13.45
CA LYS A 37 -4.54 5.97 14.90
C LYS A 37 -4.49 4.51 15.32
N ASP A 38 -5.40 3.68 14.81
CA ASP A 38 -5.38 2.23 15.06
C ASP A 38 -4.08 1.59 14.55
N LEU A 39 -3.66 1.92 13.33
CA LEU A 39 -2.38 1.47 12.76
C LEU A 39 -1.20 1.86 13.63
N THR A 40 -1.21 3.09 14.15
CA THR A 40 -0.20 3.61 15.07
C THR A 40 -0.15 2.79 16.36
N GLU A 41 -1.30 2.52 16.96
CA GLU A 41 -1.42 1.90 18.29
C GLU A 41 -1.23 0.37 18.26
N ASN A 42 -1.72 -0.30 17.20
CA ASN A 42 -1.78 -1.77 17.14
C ASN A 42 -0.73 -2.39 16.20
N ASN A 43 -0.30 -1.65 15.18
CA ASN A 43 0.55 -2.14 14.09
C ASN A 43 1.84 -1.33 13.90
N GLY A 44 1.98 -0.23 14.65
CA GLY A 44 3.10 0.70 14.57
C GLY A 44 4.37 0.05 15.10
N LEU A 45 5.43 0.14 14.31
CA LEU A 45 6.77 -0.32 14.68
C LEU A 45 7.66 0.86 15.07
N LEU A 46 7.46 2.02 14.43
CA LEU A 46 8.19 3.25 14.73
C LEU A 46 7.39 4.46 14.30
N ILE A 47 7.36 5.48 15.16
CA ILE A 47 6.92 6.84 14.84
C ILE A 47 8.06 7.78 15.20
N ASN A 48 8.21 8.86 14.43
CA ASN A 48 9.17 9.92 14.73
C ASN A 48 8.52 11.30 14.73
N ASP A 49 9.32 12.30 15.09
CA ASP A 49 8.91 13.71 15.18
C ASP A 49 8.55 14.32 13.81
N GLU A 50 8.88 13.63 12.71
CA GLU A 50 8.54 14.01 11.34
C GLU A 50 7.21 13.41 10.85
N ASP A 51 6.40 12.85 11.75
CA ASP A 51 5.13 12.19 11.44
C ASP A 51 5.25 11.01 10.47
N LEU A 52 6.44 10.39 10.37
CA LEU A 52 6.63 9.15 9.60
C LEU A 52 6.30 7.95 10.48
N LEU A 53 5.34 7.16 10.05
CA LEU A 53 4.94 5.92 10.68
C LEU A 53 5.46 4.74 9.86
N LEU A 54 6.34 3.93 10.45
CA LEU A 54 6.63 2.57 9.99
C LEU A 54 5.66 1.62 10.68
N TYR A 55 4.93 0.82 9.92
CA TYR A 55 3.95 -0.11 10.45
C TYR A 55 3.95 -1.43 9.67
N ARG A 56 3.55 -2.50 10.35
CA ARG A 56 3.24 -3.78 9.71
C ARG A 56 1.83 -3.73 9.16
N LYS A 57 1.62 -4.19 7.93
CA LYS A 57 0.26 -4.26 7.38
C LYS A 57 -0.58 -5.32 8.10
N ALA A 58 -1.77 -4.93 8.55
CA ALA A 58 -2.75 -5.87 9.08
C ALA A 58 -3.29 -6.78 7.95
N LEU A 59 -3.56 -6.19 6.79
CA LEU A 59 -3.89 -6.87 5.53
C LEU A 59 -2.64 -6.82 4.62
N GLY A 60 -1.76 -7.80 4.81
CA GLY A 60 -0.51 -7.91 4.06
C GLY A 60 -0.67 -8.67 2.75
N HIS A 61 0.23 -8.41 1.80
CA HIS A 61 0.38 -9.16 0.55
C HIS A 61 1.28 -10.37 0.71
N SER A 62 2.07 -10.43 1.79
CA SER A 62 2.97 -11.55 2.09
C SER A 62 3.08 -11.79 3.59
N ASN A 63 3.36 -13.05 3.95
CA ASN A 63 3.70 -13.46 5.31
C ASN A 63 5.21 -13.53 5.57
N GLU A 64 6.05 -13.46 4.53
CA GLU A 64 7.51 -13.41 4.70
C GLU A 64 7.94 -12.08 5.31
N PHE A 65 7.59 -10.97 4.64
CA PHE A 65 7.80 -9.62 5.13
C PHE A 65 6.85 -8.67 4.38
N ASP A 66 6.09 -7.86 5.12
CA ASP A 66 5.26 -6.80 4.56
C ASP A 66 5.12 -5.65 5.56
N CYS A 67 5.73 -4.52 5.20
CA CYS A 67 5.60 -3.29 5.96
C CYS A 67 5.51 -2.07 5.05
N SER A 68 5.09 -0.95 5.64
CA SER A 68 5.00 0.32 4.95
C SER A 68 5.54 1.45 5.82
N ILE A 69 6.08 2.46 5.15
CA ILE A 69 6.30 3.77 5.75
C ILE A 69 5.25 4.70 5.17
N ILE A 70 4.45 5.33 6.02
CA ILE A 70 3.47 6.35 5.63
C ILE A 70 3.83 7.68 6.29
N TYR A 71 3.71 8.77 5.54
CA TYR A 71 3.82 10.11 6.12
C TYR A 71 2.44 10.56 6.57
N ASN A 72 2.26 10.68 7.89
CA ASN A 72 1.00 11.03 8.52
C ASN A 72 0.65 12.52 8.29
N THR A 73 -0.03 12.79 7.19
CA THR A 73 -0.61 14.08 6.85
C THR A 73 -2.12 14.12 7.11
N SER A 74 -2.65 13.27 7.98
CA SER A 74 -4.11 13.15 8.17
C SER A 74 -4.73 14.44 8.73
N GLN A 75 -3.91 15.25 9.42
CA GLN A 75 -4.27 16.54 9.98
C GLN A 75 -3.70 17.73 9.19
N SER A 76 -3.08 17.50 8.02
CA SER A 76 -2.40 18.55 7.26
C SER A 76 -2.57 18.36 5.75
N VAL A 77 -2.95 19.42 5.03
CA VAL A 77 -3.07 19.36 3.57
C VAL A 77 -1.74 19.70 2.92
N LEU A 78 -1.03 18.69 2.39
CA LEU A 78 0.24 18.90 1.67
C LEU A 78 0.07 19.57 0.30
N ASN A 79 -1.08 19.37 -0.35
CA ASN A 79 -1.38 20.01 -1.62
C ASN A 79 -2.81 20.57 -1.60
N PRO A 80 -2.97 21.89 -1.36
CA PRO A 80 -4.29 22.51 -1.22
C PRO A 80 -5.10 22.50 -2.53
N LEU A 81 -4.45 22.24 -3.67
CA LEU A 81 -5.12 22.06 -4.96
C LEU A 81 -5.61 20.63 -5.17
N GLY A 82 -5.42 19.74 -4.20
CA GLY A 82 -5.87 18.37 -4.27
C GLY A 82 -5.22 17.56 -5.40
N ARG A 83 -3.98 17.88 -5.77
CA ARG A 83 -3.21 17.05 -6.70
C ARG A 83 -2.45 15.98 -5.90
N PRO A 84 -2.13 14.81 -6.50
CA PRO A 84 -1.22 13.85 -5.90
C PRO A 84 0.06 14.56 -5.43
N VAL A 85 0.41 14.32 -4.18
CA VAL A 85 1.62 14.91 -3.57
C VAL A 85 2.82 14.19 -4.14
N ARG A 86 3.86 14.96 -4.53
CA ARG A 86 5.14 14.40 -4.98
C ARG A 86 6.19 14.50 -3.89
N ARG A 87 7.17 13.59 -3.90
CA ARG A 87 8.35 13.65 -3.00
C ARG A 87 9.08 14.99 -2.98
N THR A 88 9.05 15.72 -4.09
CA THR A 88 9.66 17.06 -4.20
C THR A 88 8.93 18.14 -3.38
N GLN A 89 7.66 17.89 -3.03
CA GLN A 89 6.83 18.79 -2.22
C GLN A 89 6.97 18.52 -0.72
N LEU A 90 7.70 17.47 -0.32
CA LEU A 90 7.93 17.17 1.09
C LEU A 90 8.92 18.17 1.71
N PRO A 91 8.72 18.56 2.99
CA PRO A 91 9.72 19.29 3.74
C PRO A 91 11.09 18.59 3.68
N SER A 92 12.17 19.37 3.62
CA SER A 92 13.52 18.84 3.42
C SER A 92 13.93 17.85 4.50
N ASN A 93 13.57 18.12 5.77
CA ASN A 93 13.86 17.23 6.89
C ASN A 93 13.08 15.91 6.79
N VAL A 94 11.76 15.97 6.55
CA VAL A 94 10.91 14.79 6.34
C VAL A 94 11.48 13.90 5.24
N ARG A 95 11.85 14.49 4.08
CA ARG A 95 12.46 13.76 2.97
C ARG A 95 13.77 13.08 3.36
N LYS A 96 14.63 13.74 4.14
CA LYS A 96 15.91 13.20 4.60
C LYS A 96 15.71 11.98 5.51
N ILE A 97 14.82 12.10 6.50
CA ILE A 97 14.53 11.01 7.45
C ILE A 97 13.84 9.85 6.74
N TRP A 98 12.87 10.13 5.87
CA TRP A 98 12.23 9.11 5.07
C TRP A 98 13.22 8.33 4.21
N ASN A 99 14.11 9.02 3.49
CA ASN A 99 15.15 8.35 2.69
C ASN A 99 16.04 7.45 3.56
N ARG A 100 16.36 7.88 4.78
CA ARG A 100 17.14 7.07 5.73
C ARG A 100 16.37 5.83 6.17
N MET A 101 15.08 5.96 6.51
CA MET A 101 14.24 4.82 6.88
C MET A 101 14.14 3.81 5.72
N ASN A 102 13.93 4.28 4.49
CA ASN A 102 13.90 3.42 3.29
C ASN A 102 15.21 2.64 3.13
N GLN A 103 16.35 3.32 3.29
CA GLN A 103 17.66 2.70 3.17
C GLN A 103 17.86 1.59 4.22
N ILE A 104 17.42 1.83 5.47
CA ILE A 104 17.53 0.86 6.56
C ILE A 104 16.68 -0.37 6.24
N ILE A 105 15.41 -0.20 5.85
CA ILE A 105 14.50 -1.32 5.56
C ILE A 105 14.99 -2.13 4.35
N ILE A 106 15.41 -1.46 3.28
CA ILE A 106 15.98 -2.15 2.10
C ILE A 106 17.24 -2.92 2.49
N GLY A 107 18.13 -2.31 3.27
CA GLY A 107 19.33 -2.99 3.79
C GLY A 107 18.97 -4.24 4.59
N PHE A 108 18.00 -4.13 5.50
CA PHE A 108 17.49 -5.26 6.27
C PHE A 108 16.92 -6.36 5.38
N MET A 109 16.07 -6.03 4.41
CA MET A 109 15.49 -7.04 3.50
C MET A 109 16.59 -7.76 2.69
N LEU A 110 17.60 -7.05 2.21
CA LEU A 110 18.71 -7.65 1.47
C LEU A 110 19.61 -8.53 2.36
N GLU A 111 19.76 -8.16 3.64
CA GLU A 111 20.53 -8.94 4.61
C GLU A 111 19.79 -10.23 5.02
N GLN A 112 18.48 -10.13 5.30
CA GLN A 112 17.67 -11.27 5.76
C GLN A 112 17.22 -12.19 4.62
N TYR A 113 17.03 -11.65 3.41
CA TYR A 113 16.58 -12.39 2.23
C TYR A 113 17.59 -12.29 1.08
N PRO A 114 18.85 -12.77 1.27
CA PRO A 114 19.95 -12.51 0.34
C PRO A 114 19.87 -13.35 -0.95
N ASP A 115 19.11 -14.44 -0.96
CA ASP A 115 19.01 -15.37 -2.08
C ASP A 115 17.91 -14.94 -3.07
N PRO A 116 18.26 -14.37 -4.24
CA PRO A 116 17.29 -13.92 -5.21
C PRO A 116 16.59 -15.08 -5.92
N GLU A 117 17.07 -16.32 -5.86
CA GLU A 117 16.37 -17.47 -6.44
C GLU A 117 15.21 -17.95 -5.56
N LYS A 118 15.27 -17.66 -4.25
CA LYS A 118 14.22 -17.99 -3.28
C LYS A 118 13.25 -16.84 -3.05
N HIS A 119 13.75 -15.61 -2.95
CA HIS A 119 12.93 -14.47 -2.55
C HIS A 119 12.77 -13.44 -3.67
N LEU A 120 11.58 -12.89 -3.79
CA LEU A 120 11.30 -11.69 -4.58
C LEU A 120 11.11 -10.52 -3.63
N ILE A 121 12.03 -9.55 -3.68
CA ILE A 121 11.95 -8.31 -2.91
C ILE A 121 11.35 -7.23 -3.79
N LEU A 122 10.25 -6.62 -3.34
CA LEU A 122 9.61 -5.49 -3.97
C LEU A 122 9.64 -4.29 -3.02
N ALA A 123 10.08 -3.15 -3.55
CA ALA A 123 9.96 -1.86 -2.88
C ALA A 123 9.34 -0.87 -3.88
N GLY A 124 8.32 -0.14 -3.46
CA GLY A 124 7.61 0.77 -4.34
C GLY A 124 6.96 1.90 -3.56
N GLU A 125 6.83 3.04 -4.20
CA GLU A 125 5.95 4.10 -3.70
C GLU A 125 4.57 3.85 -4.26
N ALA A 126 3.56 3.97 -3.41
CA ALA A 126 2.19 4.06 -3.86
C ALA A 126 1.63 5.42 -3.45
N SER A 127 0.93 6.01 -4.41
CA SER A 127 0.12 7.20 -4.26
C SER A 127 -1.21 6.84 -4.91
N LEU A 128 -2.27 6.78 -4.13
CA LEU A 128 -3.60 6.43 -4.65
C LEU A 128 -4.17 7.57 -5.51
N ASP A 129 -5.09 7.16 -6.38
CA ASP A 129 -5.57 7.87 -7.57
C ASP A 129 -6.16 9.26 -7.28
N ALA A 130 -5.85 10.21 -8.16
CA ALA A 130 -6.36 11.58 -8.13
C ALA A 130 -7.88 11.66 -8.39
N THR A 131 -8.49 10.58 -8.87
CA THR A 131 -9.92 10.49 -9.26
C THR A 131 -10.89 10.51 -8.08
N TRP A 132 -10.42 10.36 -6.83
CA TRP A 132 -11.31 10.43 -5.67
C TRP A 132 -11.81 11.87 -5.42
N PRO A 133 -13.14 12.10 -5.30
CA PRO A 133 -13.69 13.44 -5.08
C PRO A 133 -13.18 14.05 -3.77
N MET A 134 -12.67 15.30 -3.80
CA MET A 134 -12.11 15.94 -2.59
C MET A 134 -13.10 16.07 -1.43
N ALA A 135 -14.40 16.07 -1.73
CA ALA A 135 -15.46 16.23 -0.76
C ALA A 135 -15.92 14.89 -0.11
N SER A 136 -15.37 13.75 -0.53
CA SER A 136 -15.70 12.45 0.06
C SER A 136 -15.06 12.29 1.45
N ALA A 137 -15.76 11.61 2.36
CA ALA A 137 -15.18 11.21 3.64
C ALA A 137 -13.97 10.27 3.39
N GLY A 138 -12.85 10.46 4.11
CA GLY A 138 -11.64 9.64 3.99
C GLY A 138 -10.55 10.15 3.02
N VAL A 139 -10.81 11.19 2.23
CA VAL A 139 -9.85 11.75 1.25
C VAL A 139 -8.49 12.19 1.82
N PRO A 140 -8.38 12.76 3.04
CA PRO A 140 -7.09 13.26 3.54
C PRO A 140 -6.02 12.19 3.70
N SER A 141 -6.38 10.93 4.02
CA SER A 141 -5.40 9.85 4.20
C SER A 141 -5.11 9.06 2.92
N ILE A 142 -6.07 8.98 1.98
CA ILE A 142 -5.90 8.29 0.67
C ILE A 142 -4.77 8.93 -0.16
N ARG A 143 -4.51 10.22 0.05
CA ARG A 143 -3.51 10.99 -0.71
C ARG A 143 -2.15 11.05 -0.02
N MET A 144 -1.96 10.27 1.03
CA MET A 144 -0.69 10.16 1.73
C MET A 144 0.33 9.45 0.86
N LEU A 145 1.52 10.03 0.79
CA LEU A 145 2.67 9.31 0.29
C LEU A 145 2.94 8.13 1.22
N HIS A 146 3.13 6.96 0.63
CA HIS A 146 3.57 5.80 1.38
C HIS A 146 4.43 4.88 0.51
N ASN A 147 5.41 4.25 1.16
CA ASN A 147 6.22 3.22 0.55
C ASN A 147 5.75 1.84 1.03
N HIS A 148 5.80 0.87 0.13
CA HIS A 148 5.61 -0.55 0.41
C HIS A 148 6.94 -1.27 0.33
N PHE A 149 7.16 -2.19 1.26
CA PHE A 149 8.31 -3.08 1.31
C PHE A 149 7.79 -4.49 1.54
N ILE A 150 7.95 -5.34 0.55
CA ILE A 150 7.33 -6.66 0.52
C ILE A 150 8.37 -7.67 0.06
N VAL A 151 8.43 -8.81 0.75
CA VAL A 151 9.19 -9.97 0.32
C VAL A 151 8.23 -11.10 0.05
N PHE A 152 8.38 -11.80 -1.06
CA PHE A 152 7.62 -13.00 -1.39
C PHE A 152 8.53 -14.21 -1.49
N ASP A 153 8.02 -15.37 -1.06
CA ASP A 153 8.60 -16.67 -1.38
C ASP A 153 8.27 -17.03 -2.85
N LYS A 154 9.30 -17.22 -3.69
CA LYS A 154 9.13 -17.53 -5.11
C LYS A 154 8.54 -18.91 -5.36
N GLN A 155 8.72 -19.88 -4.47
CA GLN A 155 8.06 -21.18 -4.56
C GLN A 155 6.55 -21.02 -4.37
N GLN A 156 6.12 -20.25 -3.36
CA GLN A 156 4.70 -19.94 -3.17
C GLN A 156 4.10 -19.27 -4.41
N LEU A 157 4.80 -18.30 -5.01
CA LEU A 157 4.36 -17.63 -6.24
C LEU A 157 4.22 -18.59 -7.44
N LYS A 158 5.12 -19.58 -7.56
CA LYS A 158 5.11 -20.58 -8.64
C LYS A 158 3.97 -21.58 -8.47
N GLU A 159 3.68 -21.97 -7.23
CA GLU A 159 2.65 -22.96 -6.88
C GLU A 159 1.25 -22.37 -6.81
N ALA A 160 1.12 -21.04 -6.71
CA ALA A 160 -0.14 -20.34 -6.70
C ALA A 160 -1.06 -20.72 -7.88
N PRO A 161 -2.38 -20.85 -7.67
CA PRO A 161 -3.31 -21.13 -8.76
C PRO A 161 -3.37 -19.96 -9.74
N LEU A 162 -3.75 -20.24 -11.00
CA LEU A 162 -4.10 -19.18 -11.94
C LEU A 162 -5.35 -18.47 -11.43
N THR A 163 -5.34 -17.14 -11.46
CA THR A 163 -6.51 -16.34 -11.11
C THR A 163 -7.63 -16.53 -12.14
N ASP A 164 -8.86 -16.18 -11.75
CA ASP A 164 -9.98 -16.11 -12.69
C ASP A 164 -9.77 -14.96 -13.69
N THR A 165 -9.47 -15.31 -14.94
CA THR A 165 -9.28 -14.35 -16.03
C THR A 165 -10.54 -13.58 -16.41
N LYS A 166 -11.71 -13.96 -15.87
CA LYS A 166 -12.97 -13.24 -16.06
C LYS A 166 -13.32 -12.33 -14.88
N ASN A 167 -12.48 -12.28 -13.83
CA ASN A 167 -12.72 -11.40 -12.70
C ASN A 167 -12.69 -9.93 -13.19
N PRO A 168 -13.79 -9.17 -13.07
CA PRO A 168 -13.85 -7.79 -13.57
C PRO A 168 -12.92 -6.85 -12.80
N ASN A 169 -12.42 -7.26 -11.64
CA ASN A 169 -11.44 -6.51 -10.84
C ASN A 169 -10.00 -6.95 -11.10
N LEU A 170 -9.77 -7.93 -11.98
CA LEU A 170 -8.42 -8.35 -12.35
C LEU A 170 -7.73 -7.22 -13.11
N THR A 171 -6.88 -6.48 -12.43
CA THR A 171 -6.02 -5.50 -13.10
C THR A 171 -4.80 -6.22 -13.63
N ASP A 172 -4.92 -6.80 -14.82
CA ASP A 172 -3.77 -7.22 -15.61
C ASP A 172 -3.37 -6.10 -16.58
N GLY A 173 -2.12 -6.11 -17.06
CA GLY A 173 -1.69 -5.18 -18.11
C GLY A 173 -2.39 -5.42 -19.47
N GLY A 174 -3.43 -6.24 -19.50
CA GLY A 174 -4.04 -6.87 -20.67
C GLY A 174 -5.46 -6.41 -20.99
N GLN A 175 -5.90 -5.26 -20.45
CA GLN A 175 -7.16 -4.55 -20.79
C GLN A 175 -8.40 -4.81 -19.90
N HIS A 176 -8.22 -5.30 -18.68
CA HIS A 176 -9.27 -5.28 -17.64
C HIS A 176 -9.07 -4.16 -16.60
N SER A 177 -8.36 -3.08 -16.95
CA SER A 177 -8.30 -1.94 -16.04
C SER A 177 -9.67 -1.27 -15.99
N LEU A 178 -10.13 -0.92 -14.79
CA LEU A 178 -11.32 -0.09 -14.58
C LEU A 178 -11.30 1.13 -15.52
N PHE A 179 -10.12 1.73 -15.70
CA PHE A 179 -9.88 2.82 -16.63
C PHE A 179 -10.19 2.45 -18.10
N ALA A 180 -9.74 1.30 -18.59
CA ALA A 180 -10.05 0.85 -19.95
C ALA A 180 -11.56 0.64 -20.13
N ALA A 181 -12.23 0.05 -19.15
CA ALA A 181 -13.69 -0.19 -19.22
C ALA A 181 -14.51 1.10 -19.35
N TYR A 182 -14.08 2.22 -18.76
CA TYR A 182 -14.74 3.53 -18.87
C TYR A 182 -14.22 4.41 -20.02
N MET A 183 -13.15 4.00 -20.70
CA MET A 183 -12.52 4.75 -21.80
C MET A 183 -12.70 4.07 -23.16
N GLN A 184 -13.41 2.94 -23.25
CA GLN A 184 -13.66 2.24 -24.53
C GLN A 184 -14.49 3.08 -25.51
N ASP A 185 -15.30 4.01 -25.02
CA ASP A 185 -16.20 4.86 -25.82
C ASP A 185 -15.62 6.26 -26.11
N VAL A 186 -14.35 6.53 -25.76
CA VAL A 186 -13.67 7.84 -25.90
C VAL A 186 -12.62 7.80 -27.00
#